data_AF-A0A1H5Z9M9-F1
#
_entry.id   AF-A0A1H5Z9M9-F1
#
_cell.length_a   1.000
_cell.length_b   1.000
_cell.length_c   1.000
_cell.angle_alpha   90.00
_cell.angle_beta   90.00
_cell.angle_gamma   90.00
#
_symmetry.space_group_name_H-M   'P 1'
#
loop_
_entity.id
_entity.type
_entity.pdbx_description
1 polymer ?
#
loop_
_entity_poly.entity_id
_entity_poly.type
_entity_poly.pdbx_seq_one_letter_code
_entity_poly.pdbx_strand_id
1 'polypeptide(L)'
;MIELTNDEKRILAAISFCSEEIESGNLCDADIKLLEEMREVKKYLGEKYPSYTFEITGCDPKAGTIRDYNEWYYKALEVERDSAYIATSKEIGDKYEIKDDFYGEIIKNEALKQLEEILSKQEIPIIKTEISFWEYLGNEYKEDISATEVLKGKIVAGNDIKIFLDDTRLGDKNYNATVKKVENSLKNEGICGEVYIVVIKDFKGDPVKDRLFSDSFSLDH
;
A
#
# COMPACT_ATOMS: atom_id res chain seq x y z
N MET A 1 -18.05 19.95 -26.98
CA MET A 1 -18.50 19.96 -25.58
C MET A 1 -18.39 18.54 -25.08
N ILE A 2 -17.59 18.34 -24.03
CA ILE A 2 -17.36 17.00 -23.46
C ILE A 2 -18.41 16.77 -22.38
N GLU A 3 -19.05 15.59 -22.40
CA GLU A 3 -19.97 15.20 -21.34
C GLU A 3 -19.17 14.75 -20.10
N LEU A 4 -19.49 15.35 -18.96
CA LEU A 4 -18.86 15.09 -17.67
C LEU A 4 -19.89 14.52 -16.70
N THR A 5 -19.50 13.48 -15.97
CA THR A 5 -20.26 13.03 -14.80
C THR A 5 -20.12 14.02 -13.64
N ASN A 6 -21.02 13.95 -12.66
CA ASN A 6 -20.95 14.81 -11.48
C ASN A 6 -19.65 14.61 -10.68
N ASP A 7 -19.13 13.39 -10.62
CA ASP A 7 -17.84 13.12 -9.95
C ASP A 7 -16.67 13.71 -10.71
N GLU A 8 -16.64 13.58 -12.04
CA GLU A 8 -15.61 14.19 -12.87
C GLU A 8 -15.59 15.71 -12.72
N LYS A 9 -16.77 16.35 -12.70
CA LYS A 9 -16.90 17.79 -12.42
C LYS A 9 -16.35 18.16 -11.04
N ARG A 10 -16.75 17.43 -10.00
CA ARG A 10 -16.31 17.65 -8.62
C ARG A 10 -14.80 17.55 -8.49
N ILE A 11 -14.19 16.53 -9.08
CA ILE A 11 -12.74 16.28 -9.01
C ILE A 11 -11.98 17.35 -9.80
N LEU A 12 -12.38 17.63 -11.04
CA LEU A 12 -11.72 18.65 -11.86
C LEU A 12 -11.82 20.04 -11.21
N ALA A 13 -12.99 20.41 -10.67
CA ALA A 13 -13.17 21.69 -9.99
C ALA A 13 -12.37 21.83 -8.69
N ALA A 14 -11.96 20.72 -8.09
CA ALA A 14 -11.07 20.72 -6.92
C ALA A 14 -9.58 20.89 -7.31
N ILE A 15 -9.21 20.54 -8.54
CA ILE A 15 -7.82 20.59 -9.05
C ILE A 15 -7.56 21.88 -9.83
N SER A 16 -8.56 22.35 -10.58
CA SER A 16 -8.46 23.46 -11.52
C SER A 16 -9.24 24.69 -11.05
N PHE A 17 -8.75 25.88 -11.42
CA PHE A 17 -9.38 27.16 -11.08
C PHE A 17 -10.49 27.58 -12.05
N CYS A 18 -10.80 26.76 -13.07
CA CYS A 18 -11.75 27.05 -14.15
C CYS A 18 -13.16 26.47 -13.88
N SER A 19 -13.75 26.81 -12.75
CA SER A 19 -14.98 26.17 -12.25
C SER A 19 -16.21 26.37 -13.17
N GLU A 20 -16.34 27.54 -13.81
CA GLU A 20 -17.47 27.83 -14.73
C GLU A 20 -17.35 27.07 -16.05
N GLU A 21 -16.12 26.95 -16.57
CA GLU A 21 -15.80 26.17 -17.76
C GLU A 21 -16.02 24.66 -17.53
N ILE A 22 -15.66 24.17 -16.34
CA ILE A 22 -15.90 22.78 -15.93
C ILE A 22 -17.40 22.48 -15.81
N GLU A 23 -18.18 23.38 -15.20
CA GLU A 23 -19.62 23.17 -15.08
C GLU A 23 -20.34 23.15 -16.44
N SER A 24 -19.86 23.96 -17.38
CA SER A 24 -20.40 24.05 -18.74
C SER A 24 -19.83 23.02 -19.73
N GLY A 25 -18.85 22.20 -19.32
CA GLY A 25 -18.21 21.21 -20.19
C GLY A 25 -17.32 21.82 -21.29
N ASN A 26 -16.93 23.09 -21.14
CA ASN A 26 -16.03 23.85 -22.02
C ASN A 26 -14.61 23.85 -21.47
N LEU A 27 -14.09 22.65 -21.19
CA LEU A 27 -12.78 22.41 -20.59
C LEU A 27 -11.64 23.03 -21.40
N CYS A 28 -10.62 23.55 -20.71
CA CYS A 28 -9.36 23.94 -21.35
C CYS A 28 -8.49 22.70 -21.64
N ASP A 29 -7.46 22.83 -22.47
CA ASP A 29 -6.58 21.70 -22.85
C ASP A 29 -5.97 20.99 -21.63
N ALA A 30 -5.66 21.73 -20.56
CA ALA A 30 -5.14 21.15 -19.33
C ALA A 30 -6.19 20.31 -18.59
N ASP A 31 -7.43 20.80 -18.50
CA ASP A 31 -8.54 20.06 -17.87
C ASP A 31 -8.93 18.83 -18.69
N ILE A 32 -8.86 18.92 -20.03
CA ILE A 32 -9.09 17.79 -20.94
C ILE A 32 -8.06 16.69 -20.66
N LYS A 33 -6.78 17.03 -20.56
CA LYS A 33 -5.73 16.06 -20.26
C LYS A 33 -5.92 15.38 -18.89
N LEU A 34 -6.27 16.16 -17.86
CA LEU A 34 -6.57 15.60 -16.54
C LEU A 34 -7.79 14.68 -16.55
N LEU A 35 -8.83 15.02 -17.32
CA LEU A 35 -10.00 14.17 -17.49
C LEU A 35 -9.67 12.86 -18.21
N GLU A 36 -8.91 12.92 -19.29
CA GLU A 36 -8.45 11.74 -20.05
C GLU A 36 -7.63 10.81 -19.16
N GLU A 37 -6.70 11.37 -18.39
CA GLU A 37 -5.89 10.64 -17.43
C GLU A 37 -6.74 10.00 -16.33
N MET A 38 -7.66 10.74 -15.71
CA MET A 38 -8.57 10.21 -14.70
C MET A 38 -9.39 9.02 -15.21
N ARG A 39 -9.88 9.11 -16.45
CA ARG A 39 -10.65 8.05 -17.11
C ARG A 39 -9.79 6.82 -17.37
N GLU A 40 -8.54 7.00 -17.82
CA GLU A 40 -7.60 5.89 -17.99
C GLU A 40 -7.20 5.25 -16.65
N VAL A 41 -7.04 6.01 -15.56
CA VAL A 41 -6.83 5.45 -14.21
C VAL A 41 -8.02 4.61 -13.77
N LYS A 42 -9.25 5.13 -13.92
CA LYS A 42 -10.46 4.37 -13.57
C LYS A 42 -10.57 3.07 -14.37
N LYS A 43 -10.28 3.13 -15.67
CA LYS A 43 -10.27 1.97 -16.56
C LYS A 43 -9.19 0.96 -16.16
N TYR A 44 -7.97 1.43 -15.92
CA TYR A 44 -6.84 0.62 -15.46
C TYR A 44 -7.21 -0.18 -14.19
N LEU A 45 -7.79 0.48 -13.18
CA LEU A 45 -8.17 -0.17 -11.93
C LEU A 45 -9.22 -1.27 -12.16
N GLY A 46 -10.25 -0.98 -12.96
CA GLY A 46 -11.29 -1.96 -13.30
C GLY A 46 -10.79 -3.13 -14.15
N GLU A 47 -9.81 -2.92 -15.03
CA GLU A 47 -9.18 -3.98 -15.81
C GLU A 47 -8.21 -4.83 -14.98
N LYS A 48 -7.52 -4.22 -14.00
CA LYS A 48 -6.56 -4.91 -13.14
C LYS A 48 -7.23 -5.73 -12.02
N TYR A 49 -8.32 -5.22 -11.46
CA TYR A 49 -9.07 -5.83 -10.35
C TYR A 49 -10.57 -5.94 -10.69
N PRO A 50 -10.95 -6.86 -11.60
CA PRO A 50 -12.33 -6.98 -12.09
C PRO A 50 -13.38 -7.32 -11.01
N SER A 51 -12.98 -7.83 -9.84
CA SER A 51 -13.90 -8.10 -8.74
C SER A 51 -14.29 -6.85 -7.92
N TYR A 52 -13.71 -5.69 -8.21
CA TYR A 52 -13.85 -4.49 -7.40
C TYR A 52 -14.38 -3.30 -8.20
N THR A 53 -15.07 -2.40 -7.50
CA THR A 53 -15.56 -1.14 -8.04
C THR A 53 -14.79 0.02 -7.43
N PHE A 54 -14.25 0.88 -8.28
CA PHE A 54 -13.41 2.00 -7.82
C PHE A 54 -14.06 3.35 -8.07
N GLU A 55 -13.95 4.23 -7.06
CA GLU A 55 -14.28 5.65 -7.15
C GLU A 55 -13.00 6.47 -7.03
N ILE A 56 -12.67 7.26 -8.06
CA ILE A 56 -11.64 8.28 -7.95
C ILE A 56 -12.20 9.44 -7.13
N THR A 57 -11.45 9.92 -6.15
CA THR A 57 -11.88 10.92 -5.17
C THR A 57 -11.08 12.22 -5.23
N GLY A 58 -9.93 12.23 -5.91
CA GLY A 58 -9.09 13.41 -6.04
C GLY A 58 -7.79 13.12 -6.80
N CYS A 59 -7.00 14.17 -6.99
CA CYS A 59 -5.68 14.10 -7.61
C CYS A 59 -4.75 15.15 -7.02
N ASP A 60 -3.52 14.75 -6.74
CA ASP A 60 -2.40 15.67 -6.53
C ASP A 60 -1.59 15.74 -7.84
N PRO A 61 -1.73 16.84 -8.60
CA PRO A 61 -1.01 16.98 -9.85
C PRO A 61 0.49 17.14 -9.62
N LYS A 62 1.28 16.63 -10.56
CA LYS A 62 2.74 16.74 -10.58
C LYS A 62 3.23 18.16 -10.76
N ALA A 63 2.39 19.03 -11.32
CA ALA A 63 2.70 20.43 -11.57
C ALA A 63 3.14 21.13 -10.27
N GLY A 64 4.33 21.75 -10.29
CA GLY A 64 4.91 22.40 -9.11
C GLY A 64 5.62 21.46 -8.13
N THR A 65 5.76 20.17 -8.46
CA THR A 65 6.50 19.18 -7.68
C THR A 65 7.74 18.68 -8.43
N ILE A 66 8.62 17.95 -7.74
CA ILE A 66 9.77 17.27 -8.37
C ILE A 66 9.39 15.94 -9.06
N ARG A 67 8.15 15.46 -8.86
CA ARG A 67 7.68 14.18 -9.40
C ARG A 67 7.30 14.34 -10.86
N ASP A 68 7.46 13.27 -11.64
CA ASP A 68 7.09 13.23 -13.06
C ASP A 68 5.74 12.53 -13.32
N TYR A 69 5.05 12.13 -12.24
CA TYR A 69 3.74 11.47 -12.24
C TYR A 69 2.73 12.20 -11.36
N ASN A 70 1.45 12.11 -11.72
CA ASN A 70 0.33 12.55 -10.88
C ASN A 70 -0.05 11.44 -9.89
N GLU A 71 -0.59 11.82 -8.74
CA GLU A 71 -1.15 10.87 -7.75
C GLU A 71 -2.66 11.00 -7.72
N TRP A 72 -3.35 9.90 -8.03
CA TRP A 72 -4.80 9.81 -8.06
C TRP A 72 -5.29 9.07 -6.81
N TYR A 73 -6.10 9.74 -6.01
CA TYR A 73 -6.67 9.18 -4.79
C TYR A 73 -7.97 8.46 -5.12
N TYR A 74 -8.14 7.22 -4.63
CA TYR A 74 -9.35 6.45 -4.90
C TYR A 74 -9.76 5.56 -3.74
N LYS A 75 -10.99 5.05 -3.83
CA LYS A 75 -11.56 4.07 -2.90
C LYS A 75 -12.06 2.85 -3.67
N ALA A 76 -11.91 1.67 -3.06
CA ALA A 76 -12.64 0.48 -3.47
C ALA A 76 -13.95 0.45 -2.66
N LEU A 77 -15.09 0.39 -3.34
CA LEU A 77 -16.41 0.50 -2.69
C LEU A 77 -16.72 -0.71 -1.79
N GLU A 78 -16.06 -1.82 -2.03
CA GLU A 78 -16.19 -3.07 -1.28
C GLU A 78 -15.32 -3.09 -0.01
N VAL A 79 -14.45 -2.09 0.20
CA VAL A 79 -13.49 -2.05 1.32
C VAL A 79 -13.73 -0.82 2.18
N GLU A 80 -14.09 -1.04 3.45
CA GLU A 80 -14.25 0.05 4.43
C GLU A 80 -12.89 0.47 4.99
N ARG A 81 -12.43 1.65 4.60
CA ARG A 81 -11.16 2.25 5.05
C ARG A 81 -11.25 3.76 5.15
N ASP A 82 -10.61 4.34 6.16
CA ASP A 82 -10.57 5.79 6.39
C ASP A 82 -9.68 6.52 5.37
N SER A 83 -8.58 5.90 4.95
CA SER A 83 -7.61 6.45 4.02
C SER A 83 -7.86 5.99 2.58
N ALA A 84 -7.63 6.89 1.62
CA ALA A 84 -7.65 6.57 0.20
C ALA A 84 -6.44 5.71 -0.20
N TYR A 85 -6.63 4.90 -1.24
CA TYR A 85 -5.56 4.29 -2.02
C TYR A 85 -5.00 5.29 -3.02
N ILE A 86 -3.82 5.03 -3.56
CA ILE A 86 -3.12 5.94 -4.48
C ILE A 86 -2.70 5.18 -5.74
N ALA A 87 -3.06 5.74 -6.89
CA ALA A 87 -2.55 5.34 -8.19
C ALA A 87 -1.62 6.44 -8.72
N THR A 88 -0.42 6.05 -9.14
CA THR A 88 0.49 6.94 -9.85
C THR A 88 0.24 6.83 -11.34
N SER A 89 0.29 7.95 -12.05
CA SER A 89 0.13 8.00 -13.50
C SER A 89 1.20 8.88 -14.12
N LYS A 90 2.00 8.27 -15.00
CA LYS A 90 3.12 8.91 -15.70
C LYS A 90 2.88 8.88 -17.20
N GLU A 91 2.97 10.04 -17.83
CA GLU A 91 2.88 10.16 -19.29
C GLU A 91 4.15 9.60 -19.95
N ILE A 92 3.98 8.62 -20.83
CA ILE A 92 5.03 7.99 -21.63
C ILE A 92 4.59 8.05 -23.11
N GLY A 93 4.99 9.12 -23.79
CA GLY A 93 4.49 9.40 -25.14
C GLY A 93 2.98 9.67 -25.11
N ASP A 94 2.21 8.98 -25.96
CA ASP A 94 0.75 9.14 -26.05
C ASP A 94 -0.02 8.21 -25.09
N LYS A 95 0.65 7.66 -24.07
CA LYS A 95 0.07 6.70 -23.11
C LYS A 95 0.42 7.04 -21.68
N TYR A 96 -0.30 6.44 -20.74
CA TYR A 96 0.01 6.50 -19.32
C TYR A 96 0.58 5.17 -18.82
N GLU A 97 1.72 5.22 -18.13
CA GLU A 97 2.17 4.16 -17.24
C GLU A 97 1.49 4.39 -15.88
N ILE A 98 0.60 3.48 -15.50
CA ILE A 98 -0.19 3.57 -14.27
C ILE A 98 0.24 2.44 -13.34
N LYS A 99 0.44 2.77 -12.06
CA LYS A 99 0.75 1.83 -10.97
C LYS A 99 -0.07 2.17 -9.74
N ASP A 100 -0.34 1.20 -8.88
CA ASP A 100 -1.20 1.39 -7.71
C ASP A 100 -0.76 0.58 -6.48
N ASP A 101 -1.30 0.94 -5.32
CA ASP A 101 -1.03 0.32 -4.02
C ASP A 101 -2.13 -0.66 -3.55
N PHE A 102 -3.19 -0.88 -4.34
CA PHE A 102 -4.35 -1.67 -3.92
C PHE A 102 -4.07 -3.17 -3.86
N TYR A 103 -3.08 -3.67 -4.60
CA TYR A 103 -2.67 -5.09 -4.52
C TYR A 103 -2.36 -5.51 -3.07
N GLY A 104 -1.90 -4.58 -2.24
CA GLY A 104 -1.64 -4.81 -0.82
C GLY A 104 -2.88 -5.29 -0.07
N GLU A 105 -4.06 -4.73 -0.39
CA GLU A 105 -5.34 -5.14 0.21
C GLU A 105 -5.69 -6.59 -0.14
N ILE A 106 -5.40 -7.01 -1.38
CA ILE A 106 -5.67 -8.37 -1.87
C ILE A 106 -4.84 -9.42 -1.10
N ILE A 107 -3.54 -9.16 -0.93
CA ILE A 107 -2.60 -10.15 -0.42
C ILE A 107 -2.37 -10.09 1.08
N LYS A 108 -2.75 -8.99 1.76
CA LYS A 108 -2.37 -8.72 3.15
C LYS A 108 -2.74 -9.85 4.11
N ASN A 109 -3.94 -10.39 4.01
CA ASN A 109 -4.41 -11.44 4.92
C ASN A 109 -3.66 -12.76 4.70
N GLU A 110 -3.40 -13.13 3.44
CA GLU A 110 -2.63 -14.33 3.13
C GLU A 110 -1.17 -14.16 3.56
N ALA A 111 -0.56 -13.01 3.27
CA ALA A 111 0.81 -12.70 3.66
C ALA A 111 0.97 -12.72 5.19
N LEU A 112 0.03 -12.10 5.92
CA LEU A 112 0.03 -12.10 7.38
C LEU A 112 -0.07 -13.52 7.94
N LYS A 113 -0.98 -14.34 7.40
CA LYS A 113 -1.14 -15.73 7.82
C LYS A 113 0.16 -16.53 7.61
N GLN A 114 0.84 -16.37 6.47
CA GLN A 114 2.11 -17.05 6.21
C GLN A 114 3.20 -16.60 7.20
N LEU A 115 3.29 -15.30 7.50
CA LEU A 115 4.23 -14.79 8.51
C LEU A 115 3.94 -15.36 9.90
N GLU A 116 2.67 -15.38 10.33
CA GLU A 116 2.27 -15.96 11.61
C GLU A 116 2.58 -17.46 11.69
N GLU A 117 2.34 -18.22 10.61
CA GLU A 117 2.71 -19.63 10.54
C GLU A 117 4.22 -19.84 10.70
N ILE A 118 5.06 -19.05 10.02
CA ILE A 118 6.52 -19.10 10.15
C ILE A 118 6.94 -18.83 11.60
N LEU A 119 6.42 -17.75 12.19
CA LEU A 119 6.83 -17.30 13.50
C LEU A 119 6.31 -18.20 14.63
N SER A 120 5.15 -18.82 14.46
CA SER A 120 4.57 -19.75 15.44
C SER A 120 5.46 -20.97 15.73
N LYS A 121 6.23 -21.43 14.73
CA LYS A 121 7.17 -22.55 14.85
C LYS A 121 8.31 -22.26 15.83
N GLN A 122 8.53 -21.00 16.18
CA GLN A 122 9.64 -20.57 17.02
C GLN A 122 9.28 -20.41 18.50
N GLU A 123 8.04 -20.71 18.91
CA GLU A 123 7.58 -20.52 20.30
C GLU A 123 7.84 -19.09 20.84
N ILE A 124 7.82 -18.10 19.95
CA ILE A 124 8.03 -16.69 20.31
C ILE A 124 6.68 -16.10 20.75
N PRO A 125 6.62 -15.40 21.90
CA PRO A 125 5.38 -14.85 22.43
C PRO A 125 4.96 -13.59 21.69
N ILE A 126 4.44 -13.79 20.47
CA ILE A 126 3.92 -12.71 19.62
C ILE A 126 2.56 -12.25 20.17
N ILE A 127 2.38 -10.94 20.21
CA ILE A 127 1.11 -10.27 20.49
C ILE A 127 0.37 -10.08 19.17
N LYS A 128 1.04 -9.49 18.18
CA LYS A 128 0.51 -9.24 16.85
C LYS A 128 1.64 -9.10 15.84
N THR A 129 1.32 -9.40 14.59
CA THR A 129 2.14 -9.09 13.42
C THR A 129 1.35 -8.17 12.52
N GLU A 130 2.01 -7.21 11.88
CA GLU A 130 1.43 -6.33 10.88
C GLU A 130 2.32 -6.34 9.65
N ILE A 131 1.70 -6.20 8.48
CA ILE A 131 2.41 -6.04 7.21
C ILE A 131 1.79 -4.89 6.41
N SER A 132 2.67 -4.08 5.82
CA SER A 132 2.37 -3.05 4.83
C SER A 132 3.34 -3.14 3.66
N PHE A 133 3.02 -2.45 2.57
CA PHE A 133 3.78 -2.45 1.32
C PHE A 133 3.98 -1.00 0.87
N TRP A 134 5.16 -0.66 0.36
CA TRP A 134 5.54 0.71 0.01
C TRP A 134 5.54 1.00 -1.49
N GLU A 135 5.61 -0.04 -2.32
CA GLU A 135 5.76 0.13 -3.76
C GLU A 135 4.42 0.20 -4.48
N TYR A 136 4.37 0.94 -5.58
CA TYR A 136 3.27 0.92 -6.54
C TYR A 136 3.54 -0.12 -7.61
N LEU A 137 2.61 -1.04 -7.84
CA LEU A 137 2.76 -2.11 -8.83
C LEU A 137 1.94 -1.82 -10.09
N GLY A 138 2.49 -2.13 -11.26
CA GLY A 138 1.86 -1.89 -12.55
C GLY A 138 0.92 -3.01 -13.01
N ASN A 139 0.62 -3.00 -14.30
CA ASN A 139 -0.30 -3.92 -14.97
C ASN A 139 0.24 -5.35 -15.13
N GLU A 140 1.53 -5.55 -14.92
CA GLU A 140 2.20 -6.84 -14.97
C GLU A 140 1.77 -7.81 -13.85
N TYR A 141 1.17 -7.28 -12.78
CA TYR A 141 0.56 -8.04 -11.69
C TYR A 141 -0.94 -7.80 -11.67
N LYS A 142 -1.76 -8.84 -11.54
CA LYS A 142 -3.23 -8.72 -11.55
C LYS A 142 -3.81 -9.09 -10.19
N GLU A 143 -5.13 -9.23 -10.10
CA GLU A 143 -5.84 -9.61 -8.89
C GLU A 143 -5.38 -10.95 -8.27
N ASP A 144 -4.79 -11.86 -9.06
CA ASP A 144 -4.26 -13.15 -8.62
C ASP A 144 -2.78 -13.10 -8.19
N ILE A 145 -2.28 -11.91 -7.83
CA ILE A 145 -0.92 -11.71 -7.31
C ILE A 145 -0.63 -12.65 -6.13
N SER A 146 0.54 -13.31 -6.16
CA SER A 146 0.91 -14.25 -5.12
C SER A 146 1.51 -13.55 -3.89
N ALA A 147 0.82 -13.66 -2.75
CA ALA A 147 1.35 -13.21 -1.46
C ALA A 147 2.72 -13.82 -1.13
N THR A 148 2.93 -15.09 -1.50
CA THR A 148 4.20 -15.80 -1.31
C THR A 148 5.33 -15.17 -2.11
N GLU A 149 5.09 -14.83 -3.38
CA GLU A 149 6.11 -14.23 -4.23
C GLU A 149 6.45 -12.79 -3.80
N VAL A 150 5.46 -12.05 -3.29
CA VAL A 150 5.66 -10.75 -2.66
C VAL A 150 6.49 -10.86 -1.37
N LEU A 151 6.09 -11.74 -0.45
CA LEU A 151 6.82 -11.96 0.81
C LEU A 151 8.27 -12.38 0.59
N LYS A 152 8.49 -13.21 -0.43
CA LYS A 152 9.83 -13.69 -0.82
C LYS A 152 10.53 -12.76 -1.80
N GLY A 153 10.09 -11.51 -1.95
CA GLY A 153 10.74 -10.46 -2.75
C GLY A 153 10.95 -10.78 -4.24
N LYS A 154 10.28 -11.79 -4.80
CA LYS A 154 10.26 -12.02 -6.25
C LYS A 154 9.44 -10.95 -6.96
N ILE A 155 8.42 -10.46 -6.26
CA ILE A 155 7.68 -9.25 -6.60
C ILE A 155 8.13 -8.19 -5.61
N VAL A 156 8.76 -7.13 -6.11
CA VAL A 156 9.32 -6.06 -5.26
C VAL A 156 8.19 -5.13 -4.83
N ALA A 157 7.61 -5.42 -3.65
CA ALA A 157 6.53 -4.64 -3.07
C ALA A 157 6.97 -3.72 -1.91
N GLY A 158 8.24 -3.81 -1.51
CA GLY A 158 8.75 -3.12 -0.32
C GLY A 158 8.01 -3.55 0.95
N ASN A 159 8.09 -4.83 1.31
CA ASN A 159 7.41 -5.35 2.50
C ASN A 159 7.94 -4.63 3.77
N ASP A 160 7.03 -4.15 4.61
CA ASP A 160 7.31 -3.61 5.94
C ASP A 160 6.53 -4.42 6.97
N ILE A 161 7.28 -5.15 7.79
CA ILE A 161 6.75 -6.15 8.72
C ILE A 161 7.00 -5.63 10.14
N LYS A 162 5.94 -5.49 10.93
CA LYS A 162 6.03 -5.11 12.34
C LYS A 162 5.62 -6.28 13.21
N ILE A 163 6.48 -6.69 14.15
CA ILE A 163 6.22 -7.81 15.05
C ILE A 163 6.29 -7.30 16.49
N PHE A 164 5.20 -7.53 17.22
CA PHE A 164 5.06 -7.08 18.61
C PHE A 164 5.16 -8.29 19.54
N LEU A 165 6.05 -8.21 20.52
CA LEU A 165 6.41 -9.30 21.43
C LEU A 165 5.99 -8.96 22.86
N ASP A 166 5.61 -9.98 23.62
CA ASP A 166 5.19 -9.87 25.03
C ASP A 166 6.35 -10.19 26.00
N ASP A 167 6.88 -9.17 26.68
CA ASP A 167 7.97 -9.32 27.65
C ASP A 167 7.64 -10.31 28.79
N THR A 168 6.38 -10.38 29.23
CA THR A 168 6.01 -11.26 30.37
C THR A 168 6.17 -12.75 30.06
N ARG A 169 6.21 -13.10 28.77
CA ARG A 169 6.34 -14.46 28.26
C ARG A 169 7.70 -14.73 27.62
N LEU A 170 8.59 -13.74 27.54
CA LEU A 170 9.97 -13.95 27.12
C LEU A 170 10.75 -14.61 28.28
N GLY A 171 11.22 -15.84 28.06
CA GLY A 171 11.88 -16.64 29.09
C GLY A 171 13.18 -16.00 29.60
N ASP A 172 13.93 -15.35 28.71
CA ASP A 172 15.09 -14.54 29.00
C ASP A 172 14.89 -13.11 28.47
N LYS A 173 15.18 -12.09 29.30
CA LYS A 173 15.12 -10.67 28.90
C LYS A 173 16.26 -10.27 27.94
N ASN A 174 16.77 -11.22 27.17
CA ASN A 174 17.79 -11.01 26.16
C ASN A 174 17.11 -10.73 24.82
N TYR A 175 16.56 -9.52 24.68
CA TYR A 175 15.79 -9.13 23.50
C TYR A 175 16.59 -9.28 22.19
N ASN A 176 17.90 -9.02 22.22
CA ASN A 176 18.77 -9.21 21.04
C ASN A 176 18.83 -10.67 20.57
N ALA A 177 18.83 -11.63 21.50
CA ALA A 177 18.78 -13.05 21.13
C ALA A 177 17.42 -13.41 20.51
N THR A 178 16.32 -12.86 21.05
CA THR A 178 14.99 -13.02 20.48
C THR A 178 14.88 -12.42 19.08
N VAL A 179 15.40 -11.20 18.87
CA VAL A 179 15.46 -10.54 17.55
C VAL A 179 16.20 -11.43 16.55
N LYS A 180 17.39 -11.93 16.92
CA LYS A 180 18.14 -12.87 16.05
C LYS A 180 17.38 -14.15 15.75
N LYS A 181 16.57 -14.65 16.69
CA LYS A 181 15.72 -15.84 16.45
C LYS A 181 14.65 -15.54 15.39
N VAL A 182 13.99 -14.38 15.49
CA VAL A 182 13.01 -13.92 14.48
C VAL A 182 13.70 -13.73 13.13
N GLU A 183 14.81 -13.00 13.10
CA GLU A 183 15.61 -12.73 11.90
C GLU A 183 15.98 -14.03 11.18
N ASN A 184 16.57 -14.99 11.91
CA ASN A 184 16.96 -16.28 11.33
C ASN A 184 15.74 -17.07 10.84
N SER A 185 14.61 -17.04 11.54
CA SER A 185 13.39 -17.73 11.11
C SER A 185 12.86 -17.20 9.79
N LEU A 186 12.82 -15.87 9.64
CA LEU A 186 12.36 -15.22 8.42
C LEU A 186 13.36 -15.43 7.26
N LYS A 187 14.67 -15.32 7.53
CA LYS A 187 15.72 -15.61 6.54
C LYS A 187 15.68 -17.04 6.03
N ASN A 188 15.51 -18.02 6.91
CA ASN A 188 15.46 -19.43 6.53
C ASN A 188 14.27 -19.76 5.61
N GLU A 189 13.16 -19.02 5.74
CA GLU A 189 11.97 -19.17 4.89
C GLU A 189 12.04 -18.31 3.62
N GLY A 190 13.11 -17.52 3.48
CA GLY A 190 13.38 -16.64 2.34
C GLY A 190 12.48 -15.41 2.28
N ILE A 191 12.03 -14.92 3.44
CA ILE A 191 11.24 -13.68 3.55
C ILE A 191 12.14 -12.46 3.33
N CYS A 192 11.60 -11.45 2.67
CA CYS A 192 12.30 -10.21 2.32
C CYS A 192 11.54 -8.98 2.78
N GLY A 193 12.27 -7.90 3.01
CA GLY A 193 11.74 -6.59 3.40
C GLY A 193 12.31 -6.07 4.71
N GLU A 194 11.74 -4.96 5.17
CA GLU A 194 12.11 -4.31 6.41
C GLU A 194 11.31 -4.92 7.57
N VAL A 195 12.00 -5.32 8.64
CA VAL A 195 11.36 -5.91 9.82
C VAL A 195 11.65 -5.05 11.04
N TYR A 196 10.57 -4.65 11.72
CA TYR A 196 10.63 -3.90 12.97
C TYR A 196 10.06 -4.73 14.12
N ILE A 197 10.88 -4.96 15.14
CA ILE A 197 10.50 -5.70 16.35
C ILE A 197 10.23 -4.72 17.48
N VAL A 198 9.12 -4.89 18.18
CA VAL A 198 8.76 -4.11 19.37
C VAL A 198 8.48 -5.05 20.51
N VAL A 199 9.22 -4.93 21.61
CA VAL A 199 8.92 -5.62 22.86
C VAL A 199 8.06 -4.71 23.71
N ILE A 200 6.85 -5.16 24.01
CA ILE A 200 5.88 -4.48 24.87
C ILE A 200 5.90 -5.13 26.24
N LYS A 201 5.69 -4.32 27.27
CA LYS A 201 5.61 -4.75 28.67
C LYS A 201 4.74 -5.99 28.91
N ASP A 202 3.57 -6.06 28.27
CA ASP A 202 2.68 -7.22 28.30
C ASP A 202 1.69 -7.20 27.11
N PHE A 203 0.91 -8.27 26.94
CA PHE A 203 -0.08 -8.40 25.86
C PHE A 203 -1.19 -7.35 25.83
N LYS A 204 -1.38 -6.57 26.91
CA LYS A 204 -2.35 -5.47 26.99
C LYS A 204 -1.69 -4.10 26.88
N GLY A 205 -0.36 -4.04 26.79
CA GLY A 205 0.38 -2.80 26.76
C GLY A 205 0.12 -1.99 25.48
N ASP A 206 0.15 -0.67 25.63
CA ASP A 206 0.09 0.27 24.52
C ASP A 206 1.44 0.24 23.77
N PRO A 207 1.47 -0.08 22.46
CA PRO A 207 2.73 -0.19 21.71
C PRO A 207 3.58 1.08 21.68
N VAL A 208 3.00 2.25 21.96
CA VAL A 208 3.69 3.54 22.01
C VAL A 208 4.21 3.83 23.42
N LYS A 209 3.41 3.57 24.46
CA LYS A 209 3.73 3.94 25.85
C LYS A 209 4.47 2.86 26.63
N ASP A 210 4.17 1.60 26.36
CA ASP A 210 4.66 0.44 27.10
C ASP A 210 5.78 -0.32 26.37
N ARG A 211 6.38 0.31 25.35
CA ARG A 211 7.56 -0.20 24.65
C ARG A 211 8.77 -0.25 25.58
N LEU A 212 9.31 -1.44 25.77
CA LEU A 212 10.52 -1.67 26.55
C LEU A 212 11.78 -1.72 25.68
N PHE A 213 11.63 -2.19 24.44
CA PHE A 213 12.72 -2.34 23.49
C PHE A 213 12.16 -2.31 22.06
N SER A 214 12.98 -1.85 21.12
CA SER A 214 12.71 -2.00 19.69
C SER A 214 14.00 -2.11 18.92
N ASP A 215 13.96 -2.87 17.83
CA ASP A 215 15.06 -3.01 16.89
C ASP A 215 14.50 -3.23 15.48
N SER A 216 15.35 -3.02 14.48
CA SER A 216 15.00 -3.22 13.07
C SER A 216 16.12 -3.93 12.33
N PHE A 217 15.75 -4.75 11.35
CA PHE A 217 16.70 -5.36 10.42
C PHE A 217 16.09 -5.49 9.04
N SER A 218 16.94 -5.38 8.02
CA SER A 218 16.58 -5.59 6.62
C SER A 218 16.83 -7.05 6.23
N LEU A 219 15.90 -7.61 5.46
CA LEU A 219 16.00 -8.92 4.84
C LEU A 219 16.16 -8.73 3.33
N ASP A 220 17.42 -8.58 2.90
CA ASP A 220 17.77 -8.47 1.49
C ASP A 220 17.88 -9.85 0.82
N HIS A 221 17.68 -9.86 -0.50
CA HIS A 221 18.04 -10.99 -1.38
C HIS A 221 19.53 -11.03 -1.69
#